data_AF-A0AAW1GHF4-F1
#
_entry.id   AF-A0AAW1GHF4-F1
#
_cell.length_a   1.000
_cell.length_b   1.000
_cell.length_c   1.000
_cell.angle_alpha   90.00
_cell.angle_beta   90.00
_cell.angle_gamma   90.00
#
_symmetry.space_group_name_H-M   'P 1'
#
loop_
_entity.id
_entity.type
_entity.pdbx_description
1 polymer ?
#
loop_
_entity_poly.entity_id
_entity_poly.type
_entity_poly.pdbx_seq_one_letter_code
_entity_poly.pdbx_strand_id
1 'polypeptide(L)'
;NPIWQEENKKAYNLRRRKPTTHKVGDLVAIKRTQFGSGLKIQRKYLGPYEVLKVKANDRYDVTKVGAHEGPLRTSTCAEYMKPWIENYSESESDSQSDGRM
;
A
#
# COMPACT_ATOMS: atom_id res chain seq x y z
N ASN A 1 -32.64 6.38 11.85
CA ASN A 1 -32.12 7.73 11.56
C ASN A 1 -31.07 7.71 10.45
N PRO A 2 -31.47 8.03 9.21
CA PRO A 2 -30.58 8.04 8.03
C PRO A 2 -29.66 9.28 7.94
N ILE A 3 -30.00 10.36 8.66
CA ILE A 3 -29.31 11.66 8.60
C ILE A 3 -27.83 11.58 9.03
N TRP A 4 -27.52 10.76 10.04
CA TRP A 4 -26.15 10.59 10.54
C TRP A 4 -25.20 9.93 9.53
N GLN A 5 -25.70 9.06 8.64
CA GLN A 5 -24.85 8.41 7.64
C GLN A 5 -24.39 9.40 6.56
N GLU A 6 -25.28 10.29 6.14
CA GLU A 6 -24.97 11.33 5.16
C GLU A 6 -24.01 12.37 5.72
N GLU A 7 -24.20 12.79 6.97
CA GLU A 7 -23.33 13.74 7.64
C GLU A 7 -21.92 13.17 7.85
N ASN A 8 -21.81 11.91 8.30
CA ASN A 8 -20.53 11.21 8.41
C ASN A 8 -19.83 11.07 7.06
N LYS A 9 -20.57 10.76 5.98
CA LYS A 9 -20.01 10.65 4.62
C LYS A 9 -19.45 11.99 4.13
N LYS A 10 -20.16 13.10 4.37
CA LYS A 10 -19.70 14.46 4.01
C LYS A 10 -18.44 14.84 4.78
N ALA A 11 -18.44 14.66 6.10
CA ALA A 11 -17.30 14.99 6.95
C ALA A 11 -16.05 14.16 6.60
N TYR A 12 -16.22 12.86 6.34
CA TYR A 12 -15.14 11.98 5.93
C TYR A 12 -14.58 12.36 4.55
N ASN A 13 -15.44 12.55 3.55
CA ASN A 13 -15.01 12.90 2.20
C ASN A 13 -14.32 14.25 2.12
N LEU A 14 -14.71 15.23 2.96
CA LEU A 14 -14.09 16.56 3.01
C LEU A 14 -12.60 16.49 3.36
N ARG A 15 -12.21 15.54 4.23
CA ARG A 15 -10.84 15.41 4.74
C ARG A 15 -10.04 14.30 4.05
N ARG A 16 -10.69 13.44 3.27
CA ARG A 16 -10.05 12.28 2.65
C ARG A 16 -9.15 12.70 1.48
N ARG A 17 -7.87 12.36 1.57
CA ARG A 17 -6.94 12.43 0.44
C ARG A 17 -7.25 11.31 -0.56
N LYS A 18 -7.24 11.66 -1.86
CA LYS A 18 -7.37 10.66 -2.93
C LYS A 18 -6.14 9.74 -2.92
N PRO A 19 -6.31 8.42 -3.07
CA PRO A 19 -5.20 7.50 -3.14
C PRO A 19 -4.40 7.69 -4.44
N THR A 20 -3.14 7.26 -4.42
CA THR A 20 -2.32 7.17 -5.62
C THR A 20 -2.93 6.16 -6.58
N THR A 21 -3.05 6.54 -7.85
CA THR A 21 -3.60 5.68 -8.89
C THR A 21 -2.46 5.01 -9.65
N HIS A 22 -2.63 3.72 -9.96
CA HIS A 22 -1.67 2.93 -10.72
C HIS A 22 -2.35 2.36 -11.97
N LYS A 23 -1.56 2.13 -13.01
CA LYS A 23 -1.99 1.51 -14.26
C LYS A 23 -1.42 0.11 -14.37
N VAL A 24 -2.03 -0.69 -15.25
CA VAL A 24 -1.49 -2.00 -15.62
C VAL A 24 -0.10 -1.82 -16.23
N GLY A 25 0.87 -2.62 -15.80
CA GLY A 25 2.29 -2.52 -16.19
C GLY A 25 3.15 -1.64 -15.30
N ASP A 26 2.56 -0.87 -14.36
CA ASP A 26 3.36 -0.06 -13.43
C ASP A 26 4.13 -0.96 -12.46
N LEU A 27 5.40 -0.63 -12.23
CA LEU A 27 6.21 -1.24 -11.18
C LEU A 27 5.96 -0.56 -9.83
N VAL A 28 5.69 -1.37 -8.82
CA VAL A 28 5.29 -0.92 -7.49
C VAL A 28 5.93 -1.78 -6.40
N ALA A 29 6.25 -1.17 -5.26
CA ALA A 29 6.58 -1.87 -4.04
C ALA A 29 5.29 -2.11 -3.23
N ILE A 30 5.15 -3.29 -2.61
CA ILE A 30 4.00 -3.58 -1.72
C ILE A 30 4.44 -3.59 -0.25
N LYS A 31 3.61 -3.05 0.63
CA LYS A 31 3.86 -3.06 2.08
C LYS A 31 3.69 -4.47 2.63
N ARG A 32 4.62 -4.90 3.48
CA ARG A 32 4.49 -6.11 4.28
C ARG A 32 3.37 -5.93 5.31
N THR A 33 2.40 -6.84 5.33
CA THR A 33 1.24 -6.80 6.25
C THR A 33 1.27 -7.89 7.33
N GLN A 34 2.11 -8.91 7.17
CA GLN A 34 2.26 -9.97 8.15
C GLN A 34 3.16 -9.51 9.30
N PHE A 35 2.68 -9.69 10.53
CA PHE A 35 3.45 -9.48 11.76
C PHE A 35 4.09 -10.79 12.21
N GLY A 36 5.31 -10.74 12.73
CA GLY A 36 6.08 -11.93 13.10
C GLY A 36 7.37 -11.58 13.83
N SER A 37 7.93 -12.55 14.56
CA SER A 37 9.22 -12.42 15.23
C SER A 37 10.35 -12.27 14.20
N GLY A 38 11.37 -11.47 14.50
CA GLY A 38 12.52 -11.25 13.59
C GLY A 38 12.29 -10.25 12.45
N LEU A 39 11.09 -9.67 12.31
CA LEU A 39 10.77 -8.72 11.24
C LEU A 39 11.18 -7.27 11.53
N LYS A 40 11.68 -6.96 12.74
CA LYS A 40 12.10 -5.60 13.12
C LYS A 40 13.24 -5.06 12.25
N ILE A 41 14.11 -5.93 11.75
CA ILE A 41 15.26 -5.58 10.90
C ILE A 41 14.90 -5.73 9.40
N GLN A 42 13.77 -6.34 9.08
CA GLN A 42 13.36 -6.63 7.70
C GLN A 42 12.75 -5.40 7.02
N ARG A 43 12.88 -5.34 5.69
CA ARG A 43 12.31 -4.26 4.89
C ARG A 43 10.78 -4.24 4.99
N LYS A 44 10.23 -3.04 5.18
CA LYS A 44 8.79 -2.78 5.30
C LYS A 44 8.05 -2.93 3.97
N TYR A 45 8.73 -2.65 2.86
CA TYR A 45 8.21 -2.83 1.51
C TYR A 45 8.95 -3.97 0.82
N LEU A 46 8.18 -4.83 0.17
CA LEU A 46 8.67 -5.93 -0.65
C LEU A 46 8.87 -5.42 -2.07
N GLY A 47 9.75 -6.12 -2.80
CA GLY A 47 10.38 -5.74 -4.07
C GLY A 47 9.45 -5.38 -5.22
N PRO A 48 9.96 -5.29 -6.46
CA PRO A 48 9.17 -4.79 -7.56
C PRO A 48 8.06 -5.78 -7.90
N TYR A 49 6.83 -5.32 -7.78
CA TYR A 49 5.65 -5.98 -8.32
C TYR A 49 5.18 -5.22 -9.56
N GLU A 50 4.66 -5.93 -10.53
CA GLU A 50 3.97 -5.34 -11.68
C GLU A 50 2.46 -5.40 -11.44
N VAL A 51 1.77 -4.30 -11.74
CA VAL A 51 0.30 -4.26 -11.70
C VAL A 51 -0.28 -5.04 -12.88
N LEU A 52 -0.98 -6.14 -12.59
CA LEU A 52 -1.65 -6.96 -13.60
C LEU A 52 -3.05 -6.44 -13.94
N LYS A 53 -3.79 -5.99 -12.91
CA LYS A 53 -5.19 -5.59 -13.08
C LYS A 53 -5.60 -4.53 -12.07
N VAL A 54 -6.30 -3.52 -12.56
CA VAL A 54 -6.99 -2.50 -11.74
C VAL A 54 -8.39 -3.01 -11.38
N LYS A 55 -8.76 -2.95 -10.10
CA LYS A 55 -10.07 -3.33 -9.55
C LYS A 55 -10.77 -2.12 -8.96
N ALA A 56 -12.05 -2.29 -8.63
CA ALA A 56 -12.82 -1.28 -7.93
C ALA A 56 -12.24 -0.98 -6.53
N ASN A 57 -12.55 0.21 -6.01
CA ASN A 57 -12.13 0.68 -4.68
C ASN A 57 -10.61 0.74 -4.48
N ASP A 58 -9.88 1.19 -5.50
CA ASP A 58 -8.43 1.43 -5.44
C ASP A 58 -7.62 0.17 -5.09
N ARG A 59 -8.09 -0.98 -5.59
CA ARG A 59 -7.44 -2.28 -5.40
C ARG A 59 -6.77 -2.74 -6.69
N TYR A 60 -5.70 -3.50 -6.55
CA TYR A 60 -4.90 -3.96 -7.68
C TYR A 60 -4.49 -5.41 -7.47
N ASP A 61 -4.55 -6.20 -8.54
CA ASP A 61 -3.87 -7.48 -8.56
C ASP A 61 -2.47 -7.25 -9.11
N VAL A 62 -1.46 -7.76 -8.41
CA VAL A 62 -0.06 -7.53 -8.71
C VAL A 62 0.70 -8.85 -8.75
N THR A 63 1.77 -8.90 -9.54
CA THR A 63 2.65 -10.06 -9.65
C THR A 63 4.09 -9.71 -9.37
N LYS A 64 4.80 -10.64 -8.75
CA LYS A 64 6.18 -10.46 -8.33
C LYS A 64 7.11 -10.47 -9.53
N VAL A 65 7.96 -9.44 -9.65
CA VAL A 65 9.00 -9.36 -10.66
C VAL A 65 10.35 -9.75 -10.04
N GLY A 66 11.01 -10.75 -10.63
CA GLY A 66 12.32 -11.24 -10.18
C GLY A 66 12.31 -12.09 -8.90
N ALA A 67 13.51 -12.39 -8.41
CA ALA A 67 13.74 -13.25 -7.26
C ALA A 67 13.85 -12.42 -5.97
N HIS A 68 12.72 -12.15 -5.33
CA HIS A 68 12.68 -11.52 -4.01
C HIS A 68 11.60 -12.14 -3.12
N GLU A 69 11.58 -11.72 -1.85
CA GLU A 69 10.65 -12.23 -0.85
C GLU A 69 9.20 -11.82 -1.16
N GLY A 70 8.25 -12.71 -0.84
CA GLY A 70 6.83 -12.44 -0.93
C GLY A 70 6.09 -13.31 -1.95
N PRO A 71 4.75 -13.20 -1.96
CA PRO A 71 3.88 -14.02 -2.80
C PRO A 71 4.08 -13.73 -4.28
N LEU A 72 3.98 -14.75 -5.13
CA LEU A 72 4.11 -14.58 -6.59
C LEU A 72 3.00 -13.69 -7.19
N ARG A 73 1.79 -13.81 -6.65
CA ARG A 73 0.62 -13.06 -7.09
C ARG A 73 -0.23 -12.72 -5.87
N THR A 74 -0.63 -11.47 -5.75
CA THR A 74 -1.44 -11.00 -4.61
C THR A 74 -2.38 -9.87 -5.04
N SER A 75 -3.35 -9.55 -4.18
CA SER A 75 -4.25 -8.41 -4.34
C SER A 75 -3.98 -7.44 -3.20
N THR A 76 -3.78 -6.17 -3.50
CA THR A 76 -3.46 -5.14 -2.51
C THR A 76 -4.22 -3.83 -2.78
N CYS A 77 -4.26 -2.94 -1.80
CA CYS A 77 -4.89 -1.62 -1.90
C CYS A 77 -3.82 -0.56 -2.20
N ALA A 78 -4.21 0.53 -2.85
CA ALA A 78 -3.33 1.66 -3.15
C ALA A 78 -2.53 2.20 -1.94
N GLU A 79 -3.15 2.19 -0.75
CA GLU A 79 -2.52 2.64 0.50
C GLU A 79 -1.28 1.82 0.88
N TYR A 80 -1.22 0.57 0.44
CA TYR A 80 -0.11 -0.35 0.70
C TYR A 80 0.84 -0.47 -0.49
N MET A 81 0.73 0.42 -1.48
CA MET A 81 1.57 0.45 -2.67
C MET A 81 2.38 1.73 -2.70
N LYS A 82 3.58 1.65 -3.25
CA LYS A 82 4.39 2.81 -3.63
C LYS A 82 4.96 2.58 -5.02
N PRO A 83 5.11 3.61 -5.87
CA PRO A 83 5.85 3.48 -7.12
C PRO A 83 7.23 2.91 -6.87
N TRP A 84 7.67 1.98 -7.72
CA TRP A 84 9.02 1.46 -7.68
C TRP A 84 9.94 2.47 -8.40
N ILE A 85 10.82 3.12 -7.65
CA ILE A 85 11.82 4.06 -8.19
C ILE A 85 13.15 3.31 -8.24
N GLU A 86 13.74 3.15 -9.42
CA GLU A 86 15.04 2.48 -9.58
C GLU A 86 16.20 3.27 -8.94
N ASN A 87 16.03 4.58 -8.74
CA ASN A 87 16.95 5.42 -7.99
C ASN A 87 16.72 5.29 -6.48
N TYR A 88 17.40 4.31 -5.87
CA TYR A 88 17.63 4.27 -4.44
C TYR A 88 18.41 5.51 -3.99
N SER A 89 17.72 6.57 -3.57
CA SER A 89 18.22 7.38 -2.46
C SER A 89 17.48 6.92 -1.22
N GLU A 90 18.17 6.17 -0.37
CA GLU A 90 17.74 5.84 0.99
C GLU A 90 17.37 7.12 1.74
N SER A 91 16.09 7.46 1.78
CA SER A 91 15.58 8.37 2.80
C SER A 91 14.61 7.60 3.68
N GLU A 92 15.24 7.03 4.71
CA GLU A 92 14.71 6.54 5.98
C GLU A 92 13.63 7.43 6.61
N SER A 93 12.90 6.80 7.53
CA SER A 93 12.05 7.37 8.59
C SER A 93 10.63 7.80 8.21
N ASP A 94 9.67 6.91 8.50
CA ASP A 94 8.38 7.36 9.03
C ASP A 94 8.11 6.61 10.33
N SER A 95 8.64 7.22 11.40
CA SER A 95 8.38 6.89 12.80
C SER A 95 6.95 7.30 13.12
N GLN A 96 6.01 6.35 13.06
CA GLN A 96 4.70 6.53 13.69
C GLN A 96 4.59 5.56 14.85
N SER A 97 5.14 5.98 15.99
CA SER A 97 4.74 5.49 17.30
C SER A 97 3.36 6.06 17.63
N ASP A 98 2.30 5.27 17.46
CA ASP A 98 1.03 5.56 18.13
C ASP A 98 1.04 4.84 19.48
N GLY A 99 1.50 5.57 20.49
CA GLY A 99 1.43 5.14 21.88
C GLY A 99 0.00 5.35 22.38
N ARG A 100 -0.74 4.25 22.56
CA ARG A 100 -1.91 4.22 23.44
C ARG A 100 -1.53 3.53 24.74
N MET A 101 -1.35 4.33 25.79
CA MET A 101 -1.64 3.95 27.17
C MET A 101 -3.07 4.41 27.48
#